data_AF-A0A9D5FQK8-F1
#
_entry.id   AF-A0A9D5FQK8-F1
#
_cell.length_a   1.000
_cell.length_b   1.000
_cell.length_c   1.000
_cell.angle_alpha   90.00
_cell.angle_beta   90.00
_cell.angle_gamma   90.00
#
_symmetry.space_group_name_H-M   'P 1'
#
loop_
_entity.id
_entity.type
_entity.pdbx_description
1 polymer ?
#
loop_
_entity_poly.entity_id
_entity_poly.type
_entity_poly.pdbx_seq_one_letter_code
_entity_poly.pdbx_strand_id
1 'polypeptide(L)'
;MPSNSELRRAFYELEKAYRPYFDLFVANQDKYYTEFKGGVTIDGYLNAGPDILMLGYNPAHGKYREYSYSNDHLVNQGERPFGFSEWGSVRQNGHWWELNKPVNNSYPANMIEFLYSYVEASGKESEHGTNVKPAWAKEIENKIMMLNLYPFGTENQDKLISLFTKLCKEPNLPKDISSESEWKIRRHFVYMLHQFIEQYVKPKCIVCLGKQTISDY
;
A
#
# COMPACT_ATOMS: atom_id res chain seq x y z
N MET A 1 14.43 1.49 19.30
CA MET A 1 13.38 1.45 18.25
C MET A 1 12.09 1.94 18.89
N PRO A 2 11.19 2.62 18.15
CA PRO A 2 9.86 2.99 18.63
C PRO A 2 9.13 1.76 19.16
N SER A 3 8.36 1.91 20.23
CA SER A 3 7.48 0.85 20.72
C SER A 3 6.35 0.57 19.73
N ASN A 4 5.78 -0.64 19.78
CA ASN A 4 4.62 -1.01 18.95
C ASN A 4 3.40 -0.10 19.18
N SER A 5 3.27 0.49 20.37
CA SER A 5 2.22 1.47 20.69
C SER A 5 2.49 2.82 20.04
N GLU A 6 3.74 3.29 20.08
CA GLU A 6 4.14 4.54 19.41
C GLU A 6 3.98 4.46 17.90
N LEU A 7 4.36 3.33 17.28
CA LEU A 7 4.16 3.10 15.84
C LEU A 7 2.67 3.19 15.47
N ARG A 8 1.80 2.50 16.20
CA ARG A 8 0.35 2.51 15.94
C ARG A 8 -0.27 3.88 16.15
N ARG A 9 0.15 4.61 17.19
CA ARG A 9 -0.29 6.00 17.41
C ARG A 9 0.16 6.91 16.28
N ALA A 10 1.41 6.80 15.83
CA ALA A 10 1.92 7.58 14.71
C ALA A 10 1.21 7.24 13.39
N PHE A 11 0.90 5.97 13.17
CA PHE A 11 0.14 5.55 12.00
C PHE A 11 -1.30 6.10 12.02
N TYR A 12 -1.96 6.10 13.19
CA TYR A 12 -3.26 6.72 13.35
C TYR A 12 -3.22 8.22 13.01
N GLU A 13 -2.21 8.96 13.48
CA GLU A 13 -2.07 10.39 13.13
C GLU A 13 -1.76 10.59 11.64
N LEU A 14 -1.01 9.69 11.01
CA LEU A 14 -0.79 9.71 9.56
C LEU A 14 -2.11 9.52 8.79
N GLU A 15 -2.92 8.51 9.13
CA GLU A 15 -4.21 8.29 8.48
C GLU A 15 -5.21 9.42 8.74
N LYS A 16 -5.15 10.02 9.93
CA LYS A 16 -5.92 11.23 10.28
C LYS A 16 -5.49 12.43 9.44
N ALA A 17 -4.20 12.57 9.14
CA ALA A 17 -3.72 13.60 8.22
C ALA A 17 -4.23 13.38 6.78
N TYR A 18 -4.39 12.12 6.34
CA TYR A 18 -4.98 11.82 5.03
C TYR A 18 -6.51 12.01 4.98
N ARG A 19 -7.19 12.00 6.13
CA ARG A 19 -8.65 11.97 6.21
C ARG A 19 -9.36 13.11 5.47
N PRO A 20 -8.92 14.38 5.55
CA PRO A 20 -9.58 15.47 4.83
C PRO A 20 -9.61 15.27 3.31
N TYR A 21 -8.55 14.69 2.71
CA TYR A 21 -8.52 14.41 1.27
C TYR A 21 -9.46 13.28 0.90
N PHE A 22 -9.49 12.23 1.73
CA PHE A 22 -10.45 11.13 1.55
C PHE A 22 -11.90 11.61 1.62
N ASP A 23 -12.26 12.40 2.62
CA ASP A 23 -13.61 12.92 2.76
C ASP A 23 -13.99 13.82 1.57
N LEU A 24 -13.07 14.67 1.10
CA LEU A 24 -13.25 15.49 -0.10
C LEU A 24 -13.48 14.65 -1.35
N PHE A 25 -12.66 13.61 -1.57
CA PHE A 25 -12.76 12.74 -2.73
C PHE A 25 -14.05 11.93 -2.73
N VAL A 26 -14.40 11.32 -1.59
CA VAL A 26 -15.63 10.52 -1.43
C VAL A 26 -16.86 11.40 -1.63
N ALA A 27 -16.92 12.59 -1.01
CA ALA A 27 -18.08 13.48 -1.11
C ALA A 27 -18.35 14.00 -2.54
N ASN A 28 -17.33 14.02 -3.40
CA ASN A 28 -17.41 14.58 -4.76
C ASN A 28 -17.05 13.55 -5.85
N GLN A 29 -17.07 12.27 -5.53
CA GLN A 29 -16.54 11.21 -6.37
C GLN A 29 -17.27 11.10 -7.72
N ASP A 30 -18.59 11.15 -7.72
CA ASP A 30 -19.39 10.96 -8.95
C ASP A 30 -19.40 12.18 -9.87
N LYS A 31 -18.93 13.34 -9.38
CA LYS A 31 -19.04 14.62 -10.09
C LYS A 31 -17.70 15.20 -10.49
N TYR A 32 -16.74 15.18 -9.57
CA TYR A 32 -15.49 15.93 -9.72
C TYR A 32 -14.26 15.04 -9.61
N TYR A 33 -14.22 14.08 -8.68
CA TYR A 33 -13.09 13.17 -8.48
C TYR A 33 -13.39 11.75 -8.97
N THR A 34 -13.82 11.63 -10.23
CA THR A 34 -14.23 10.34 -10.83
C THR A 34 -13.08 9.34 -10.98
N GLU A 35 -11.83 9.82 -10.92
CA GLU A 35 -10.61 9.02 -10.90
C GLU A 35 -10.37 8.31 -9.58
N PHE A 36 -10.93 8.81 -8.48
CA PHE A 36 -10.77 8.21 -7.17
C PHE A 36 -11.54 6.89 -7.11
N LYS A 37 -10.89 5.83 -6.63
CA LYS A 37 -11.40 4.44 -6.58
C LYS A 37 -11.32 3.79 -5.20
N GLY A 38 -11.08 4.58 -4.16
CA GLY A 38 -10.98 4.13 -2.77
C GLY A 38 -9.63 4.50 -2.16
N GLY A 39 -9.34 4.00 -0.96
CA GLY A 39 -8.09 4.33 -0.27
C GLY A 39 -7.50 3.15 0.51
N VAL A 40 -6.17 3.03 0.49
CA VAL A 40 -5.42 2.00 1.23
C VAL A 40 -4.05 2.58 1.62
N THR A 41 -3.84 2.84 2.91
CA THR A 41 -2.54 3.31 3.41
C THR A 41 -1.53 2.15 3.56
N ILE A 42 -2.00 1.03 4.12
CA ILE A 42 -1.21 -0.16 4.45
C ILE A 42 -1.91 -1.41 3.91
N ASP A 43 -1.16 -2.39 3.41
CA ASP A 43 -1.66 -3.73 3.11
C ASP A 43 -0.87 -4.78 3.89
N GLY A 44 -1.28 -5.03 5.14
CA GLY A 44 -0.54 -5.86 6.07
C GLY A 44 -0.58 -5.32 7.49
N TYR A 45 0.39 -5.77 8.28
CA TYR A 45 0.56 -5.39 9.68
C TYR A 45 1.61 -4.29 9.85
N LEU A 46 1.44 -3.48 10.90
CA LEU A 46 2.42 -2.51 11.34
C LEU A 46 3.51 -3.20 12.14
N ASN A 47 4.70 -3.24 11.55
CA ASN A 47 5.90 -3.81 12.16
C ASN A 47 6.93 -2.71 12.39
N ALA A 48 7.45 -2.61 13.61
CA ALA A 48 8.57 -1.72 13.92
C ALA A 48 9.88 -2.42 13.54
N GLY A 49 10.71 -1.74 12.75
CA GLY A 49 11.99 -2.26 12.26
C GLY A 49 11.86 -3.51 11.37
N PRO A 50 10.96 -3.55 10.37
CA PRO A 50 10.84 -4.71 9.51
C PRO A 50 12.14 -4.90 8.70
N ASP A 51 12.44 -6.14 8.34
CA ASP A 51 13.57 -6.44 7.45
C ASP A 51 13.34 -5.80 6.07
N ILE A 52 12.09 -5.78 5.60
CA ILE A 52 11.72 -5.25 4.28
C ILE A 52 10.47 -4.38 4.41
N LEU A 53 10.54 -3.15 3.92
CA LEU A 53 9.37 -2.33 3.60
C LEU A 53 9.16 -2.34 2.09
N MET A 54 8.05 -2.93 1.64
CA MET A 54 7.57 -2.81 0.28
C MET A 54 6.80 -1.51 0.13
N LEU A 55 7.19 -0.66 -0.81
CA LEU A 55 6.55 0.61 -1.08
C LEU A 55 5.86 0.56 -2.44
N GLY A 56 4.53 0.50 -2.45
CA GLY A 56 3.71 0.63 -3.65
C GLY A 56 3.59 2.09 -4.08
N TYR A 57 3.25 2.34 -5.35
CA TYR A 57 3.00 3.70 -5.84
C TYR A 57 1.66 4.22 -5.32
N ASN A 58 0.57 3.57 -5.76
CA ASN A 58 -0.78 3.82 -5.30
C ASN A 58 -1.63 2.54 -5.48
N PRO A 59 -2.68 2.34 -4.69
CA PRO A 59 -3.57 1.20 -4.90
C PRO A 59 -4.41 1.39 -6.18
N ALA A 60 -4.80 0.30 -6.85
CA ALA A 60 -5.69 0.41 -8.02
C ALA A 60 -7.14 0.79 -7.61
N HIS A 61 -7.60 0.17 -6.51
CA HIS A 61 -8.93 0.36 -5.92
C HIS A 61 -8.82 0.26 -4.38
N GLY A 62 -9.94 0.46 -3.68
CA GLY A 62 -10.10 -0.10 -2.32
C GLY A 62 -9.75 -1.60 -2.28
N LYS A 63 -9.40 -2.11 -1.09
CA LYS A 63 -8.80 -3.45 -0.95
C LYS A 63 -9.69 -4.56 -1.51
N TYR A 64 -10.98 -4.56 -1.22
CA TYR A 64 -11.87 -5.68 -1.57
C TYR A 64 -12.67 -5.47 -2.85
N ARG A 65 -12.26 -4.52 -3.71
CA ARG A 65 -13.03 -4.13 -4.91
C ARG A 65 -14.50 -3.89 -4.54
N GLU A 66 -14.75 -3.25 -3.39
CA GLU A 66 -16.09 -3.09 -2.82
C GLU A 66 -17.04 -2.38 -3.79
N TYR A 67 -16.47 -1.57 -4.70
CA TYR A 67 -17.16 -0.98 -5.84
C TYR A 67 -17.88 -2.02 -6.72
N SER A 68 -17.28 -3.19 -7.00
CA SER A 68 -17.94 -4.20 -7.84
C SER A 68 -19.16 -4.84 -7.16
N TYR A 69 -19.32 -4.65 -5.85
CA TYR A 69 -20.44 -5.21 -5.07
C TYR A 69 -21.47 -4.17 -4.64
N SER A 70 -21.04 -2.94 -4.36
CA SER A 70 -21.86 -1.88 -3.75
C SER A 70 -21.88 -0.59 -4.55
N ASN A 71 -21.12 -0.49 -5.65
CA ASN A 71 -20.78 0.77 -6.32
C ASN A 71 -20.14 1.82 -5.40
N ASP A 72 -19.71 1.44 -4.20
CA ASP A 72 -19.04 2.34 -3.26
C ASP A 72 -17.53 2.16 -3.32
N HIS A 73 -16.82 3.28 -3.39
CA HIS A 73 -15.37 3.30 -3.30
C HIS A 73 -14.94 3.59 -1.86
N LEU A 74 -14.64 2.53 -1.11
CA LEU A 74 -14.32 2.65 0.31
C LEU A 74 -12.85 3.03 0.56
N VAL A 75 -12.66 3.79 1.62
CA VAL A 75 -11.36 4.07 2.22
C VAL A 75 -11.14 3.07 3.34
N ASN A 76 -10.21 2.14 3.11
CA ASN A 76 -9.84 1.14 4.09
C ASN A 76 -8.68 1.70 4.94
N GLN A 77 -8.96 1.94 6.21
CA GLN A 77 -8.00 2.43 7.21
C GLN A 77 -7.57 1.30 8.15
N GLY A 78 -6.38 1.40 8.74
CA GLY A 78 -5.88 0.42 9.70
C GLY A 78 -5.17 -0.81 9.10
N GLU A 79 -4.55 -1.55 10.02
CA GLU A 79 -3.90 -2.85 9.76
C GLU A 79 -4.91 -3.88 9.23
N ARG A 80 -4.41 -4.81 8.42
CA ARG A 80 -5.22 -5.86 7.79
C ARG A 80 -4.33 -7.05 7.41
N PRO A 81 -4.88 -8.25 7.21
CA PRO A 81 -4.11 -9.34 6.62
C PRO A 81 -3.55 -8.92 5.25
N PHE A 82 -2.36 -9.39 4.90
CA PHE A 82 -1.78 -9.12 3.58
C PHE A 82 -2.70 -9.61 2.46
N GLY A 83 -2.98 -8.76 1.48
CA GLY A 83 -3.84 -9.11 0.34
C GLY A 83 -3.32 -10.32 -0.45
N PHE A 84 -2.01 -10.54 -0.52
CA PHE A 84 -1.44 -11.74 -1.16
C PHE A 84 -1.65 -13.03 -0.35
N SER A 85 -1.92 -12.94 0.95
CA SER A 85 -2.21 -14.08 1.82
C SER A 85 -3.64 -14.61 1.64
N GLU A 86 -4.51 -13.84 0.98
CA GLU A 86 -5.90 -14.19 0.75
C GLU A 86 -6.03 -15.31 -0.31
N TRP A 87 -6.96 -16.24 -0.06
CA TRP A 87 -7.24 -17.32 -0.99
C TRP A 87 -7.70 -16.76 -2.34
N GLY A 88 -7.18 -17.33 -3.44
CA GLY A 88 -7.49 -16.85 -4.78
C GLY A 88 -6.69 -15.63 -5.21
N SER A 89 -5.99 -14.93 -4.30
CA SER A 89 -5.31 -13.66 -4.62
C SER A 89 -4.11 -13.85 -5.54
N VAL A 90 -3.20 -14.75 -5.15
CA VAL A 90 -1.99 -15.07 -5.93
C VAL A 90 -2.25 -16.22 -6.90
N ARG A 91 -2.93 -17.28 -6.46
CA ARG A 91 -3.18 -18.52 -7.19
C ARG A 91 -4.68 -18.72 -7.39
N GLN A 92 -5.09 -19.11 -8.59
CA GLN A 92 -6.51 -19.36 -8.88
C GLN A 92 -7.03 -20.50 -7.99
N ASN A 93 -8.11 -20.24 -7.26
CA ASN A 93 -8.73 -21.17 -6.32
C ASN A 93 -7.73 -21.83 -5.34
N GLY A 94 -6.76 -21.05 -4.83
CA GLY A 94 -5.72 -21.58 -3.96
C GLY A 94 -5.03 -20.56 -3.08
N HIS A 95 -4.21 -21.09 -2.18
CA HIS A 95 -3.29 -20.33 -1.37
C HIS A 95 -2.05 -19.95 -2.17
N TRP A 96 -1.34 -18.91 -1.73
CA TRP A 96 -0.19 -18.39 -2.44
C TRP A 96 0.99 -19.36 -2.56
N TRP A 97 1.13 -20.31 -1.63
CA TRP A 97 2.19 -21.33 -1.62
C TRP A 97 1.88 -22.55 -2.51
N GLU A 98 0.66 -22.66 -3.06
CA GLU A 98 0.28 -23.75 -3.98
C GLU A 98 0.76 -23.42 -5.40
N LEU A 99 2.08 -23.47 -5.61
CA LEU A 99 2.75 -23.02 -6.86
C LEU A 99 2.36 -23.85 -8.10
N ASN A 100 1.84 -25.05 -7.90
CA ASN A 100 1.26 -25.92 -8.92
C ASN A 100 -0.06 -25.38 -9.50
N LYS A 101 -0.71 -24.40 -8.85
CA LYS A 101 -1.92 -23.76 -9.37
C LYS A 101 -1.59 -22.59 -10.30
N PRO A 102 -2.48 -22.28 -11.28
CA PRO A 102 -2.32 -21.13 -12.15
C PRO A 102 -2.20 -19.82 -11.38
N VAL A 103 -1.33 -18.93 -11.85
CA VAL A 103 -1.22 -17.56 -11.33
C VAL A 103 -2.52 -16.80 -11.63
N ASN A 104 -3.11 -16.18 -10.61
CA ASN A 104 -4.28 -15.30 -10.77
C ASN A 104 -3.84 -13.85 -11.01
N ASN A 105 -2.90 -13.35 -10.21
CA ASN A 105 -2.39 -11.99 -10.31
C ASN A 105 -0.86 -12.01 -10.26
N SER A 106 -0.22 -11.49 -11.32
CA SER A 106 1.23 -11.49 -11.46
C SER A 106 1.93 -10.57 -10.45
N TYR A 107 1.27 -9.49 -10.01
CA TYR A 107 1.85 -8.56 -9.05
C TYR A 107 2.13 -9.21 -7.68
N PRO A 108 1.13 -9.77 -6.97
CA PRO A 108 1.39 -10.47 -5.72
C PRO A 108 2.14 -11.80 -5.95
N ALA A 109 2.04 -12.44 -7.12
CA ALA A 109 2.90 -13.59 -7.44
C ALA A 109 4.39 -13.23 -7.43
N ASN A 110 4.78 -12.11 -8.05
CA ASN A 110 6.17 -11.65 -8.03
C ASN A 110 6.65 -11.30 -6.61
N MET A 111 5.77 -10.76 -5.75
CA MET A 111 6.10 -10.52 -4.34
C MET A 111 6.36 -11.85 -3.61
N ILE A 112 5.55 -12.88 -3.86
CA ILE A 112 5.77 -14.22 -3.28
C ILE A 112 7.08 -14.84 -3.75
N GLU A 113 7.39 -14.79 -5.05
CA GLU A 113 8.67 -15.27 -5.57
C GLU A 113 9.86 -14.54 -4.91
N PHE A 114 9.75 -13.22 -4.74
CA PHE A 114 10.75 -12.45 -4.01
C PHE A 114 10.92 -12.91 -2.55
N LEU A 115 9.83 -13.21 -1.84
CA LEU A 115 9.90 -13.71 -0.46
C LEU A 115 10.60 -15.07 -0.37
N TYR A 116 10.36 -15.98 -1.31
CA TYR A 116 11.10 -17.24 -1.39
C TYR A 116 12.60 -17.00 -1.59
N SER A 117 12.98 -16.14 -2.53
CA SER A 117 14.39 -15.78 -2.77
C SER A 117 15.02 -15.09 -1.56
N TYR A 118 14.27 -14.24 -0.85
CA TYR A 118 14.74 -13.60 0.38
C TYR A 118 15.03 -14.61 1.48
N VAL A 119 14.18 -15.63 1.67
CA VAL A 119 14.39 -16.68 2.67
C VAL A 119 15.62 -17.52 2.32
N GLU A 120 15.78 -17.89 1.05
CA GLU A 120 16.96 -18.61 0.54
C GLU A 120 18.25 -17.81 0.80
N ALA A 121 18.26 -16.53 0.42
CA ALA A 121 19.39 -15.63 0.65
C ALA A 121 19.70 -15.41 2.14
N SER A 122 18.72 -15.64 3.02
CA SER A 122 18.89 -15.60 4.48
C SER A 122 19.51 -16.88 5.06
N GLY A 123 19.84 -17.86 4.22
CA GLY A 123 20.43 -19.14 4.63
C GLY A 123 19.42 -20.13 5.23
N LYS A 124 18.12 -19.89 5.06
CA LYS A 124 17.04 -20.82 5.46
C LYS A 124 16.57 -21.62 4.24
N GLU A 125 16.04 -22.82 4.48
CA GLU A 125 15.35 -23.57 3.43
C GLU A 125 14.12 -22.78 2.97
N SER A 126 14.05 -22.48 1.66
CA SER A 126 12.96 -21.68 1.10
C SER A 126 11.66 -22.46 0.98
N GLU A 127 11.73 -23.80 0.90
CA GLU A 127 10.58 -24.69 0.65
C GLU A 127 9.86 -24.35 -0.67
N HIS A 128 10.55 -23.68 -1.61
CA HIS A 128 10.02 -23.32 -2.92
C HIS A 128 9.68 -24.58 -3.73
N GLY A 129 8.52 -24.58 -4.38
CA GLY A 129 8.06 -25.72 -5.19
C GLY A 129 7.46 -26.90 -4.42
N THR A 130 7.47 -26.89 -3.09
CA THR A 130 6.88 -27.98 -2.27
C THR A 130 5.35 -28.04 -2.37
N ASN A 131 4.71 -26.93 -2.76
CA ASN A 131 3.25 -26.76 -2.77
C ASN A 131 2.58 -26.90 -1.39
N VAL A 132 3.37 -26.85 -0.32
CA VAL A 132 2.91 -26.89 1.08
C VAL A 132 3.17 -25.52 1.70
N LYS A 133 2.39 -25.16 2.73
CA LYS A 133 2.61 -23.91 3.45
C LYS A 133 4.00 -23.94 4.08
N PRO A 134 4.90 -23.02 3.72
CA PRO A 134 6.25 -23.05 4.25
C PRO A 134 6.26 -22.72 5.74
N ALA A 135 7.19 -23.32 6.49
CA ALA A 135 7.32 -23.12 7.93
C ALA A 135 7.58 -21.64 8.28
N TRP A 136 8.32 -20.94 7.41
CA TRP A 136 8.63 -19.51 7.57
C TRP A 136 7.44 -18.57 7.32
N ALA A 137 6.33 -19.05 6.75
CA ALA A 137 5.17 -18.22 6.40
C ALA A 137 4.57 -17.46 7.60
N LYS A 138 4.67 -18.01 8.81
CA LYS A 138 4.16 -17.35 10.03
C LYS A 138 5.09 -16.26 10.53
N GLU A 139 6.40 -16.42 10.30
CA GLU A 139 7.42 -15.48 10.78
C GLU A 139 7.58 -14.28 9.84
N ILE A 140 7.42 -14.50 8.53
CA ILE A 140 7.70 -13.50 7.51
C ILE A 140 6.78 -12.28 7.62
N GLU A 141 5.51 -12.47 8.01
CA GLU A 141 4.53 -11.38 8.15
C GLU A 141 4.92 -10.36 9.22
N ASN A 142 5.79 -10.73 10.18
CA ASN A 142 6.35 -9.83 11.19
C ASN A 142 7.65 -9.14 10.73
N LYS A 143 8.24 -9.61 9.63
CA LYS A 143 9.50 -9.12 9.06
C LYS A 143 9.30 -8.21 7.87
N ILE A 144 8.10 -8.19 7.30
CA ILE A 144 7.79 -7.36 6.14
C ILE A 144 6.69 -6.37 6.48
N MET A 145 6.62 -5.29 5.73
CA MET A 145 5.54 -4.32 5.80
C MET A 145 5.27 -3.79 4.39
N MET A 146 4.03 -3.41 4.10
CA MET A 146 3.67 -2.85 2.80
C MET A 146 2.86 -1.57 2.96
N LEU A 147 3.40 -0.47 2.44
CA LEU A 147 2.75 0.84 2.42
C LEU A 147 2.53 1.29 0.96
N ASN A 148 1.52 2.13 0.74
CA ASN A 148 1.39 2.86 -0.52
C ASN A 148 1.96 4.28 -0.35
N LEU A 149 2.78 4.70 -1.31
CA LEU A 149 3.37 6.04 -1.37
C LEU A 149 2.28 7.11 -1.38
N TYR A 150 1.26 6.88 -2.20
CA TYR A 150 0.01 7.63 -2.20
C TYR A 150 -1.13 6.69 -1.79
N PRO A 151 -1.85 6.98 -0.71
CA PRO A 151 -2.89 6.09 -0.21
C PRO A 151 -4.20 6.20 -1.01
N PHE A 152 -4.17 6.83 -2.19
CA PHE A 152 -5.33 7.13 -3.04
C PHE A 152 -5.45 6.13 -4.18
N GLY A 153 -6.56 5.40 -4.18
CA GLY A 153 -6.89 4.41 -5.19
C GLY A 153 -7.21 5.05 -6.53
N THR A 154 -6.50 4.71 -7.60
CA THR A 154 -6.82 5.13 -8.97
C THR A 154 -6.47 4.03 -9.96
N GLU A 155 -7.10 4.02 -11.12
CA GLU A 155 -6.87 2.98 -12.15
C GLU A 155 -5.40 2.87 -12.58
N ASN A 156 -4.71 4.01 -12.67
CA ASN A 156 -3.32 4.10 -13.08
C ASN A 156 -2.71 5.46 -12.67
N GLN A 157 -1.43 5.63 -13.00
CA GLN A 157 -0.65 6.83 -12.72
C GLN A 157 -1.24 8.10 -13.34
N ASP A 158 -1.72 8.06 -14.58
CA ASP A 158 -2.28 9.25 -15.24
C ASP A 158 -3.54 9.73 -14.51
N LYS A 159 -4.36 8.80 -14.03
CA LYS A 159 -5.53 9.11 -13.19
C LYS A 159 -5.14 9.69 -11.83
N LEU A 160 -4.04 9.23 -11.24
CA LEU A 160 -3.53 9.80 -10.00
C LEU A 160 -3.03 11.24 -10.20
N ILE A 161 -2.30 11.50 -11.29
CA ILE A 161 -1.83 12.85 -11.64
C ILE A 161 -3.02 13.78 -11.94
N SER A 162 -4.06 13.27 -12.62
CA SER A 162 -5.31 14.01 -12.81
C SER A 162 -5.97 14.39 -11.48
N LEU A 163 -6.05 13.44 -10.53
CA LEU A 163 -6.59 13.65 -9.19
C LEU A 163 -5.85 14.78 -8.46
N PHE A 164 -4.51 14.76 -8.47
CA PHE A 164 -3.70 15.81 -7.85
C PHE A 164 -3.79 17.15 -8.60
N THR A 165 -3.90 17.15 -9.93
CA THR A 165 -4.11 18.37 -10.71
C THR A 165 -5.44 19.04 -10.35
N LYS A 166 -6.49 18.26 -10.09
CA LYS A 166 -7.79 18.77 -9.61
C LYS A 166 -7.67 19.33 -8.21
N LEU A 167 -6.91 18.69 -7.32
CA LEU A 167 -6.64 19.24 -5.99
C LEU A 167 -6.00 20.62 -6.05
N CYS A 168 -5.09 20.92 -7.00
CA CYS A 168 -4.51 22.27 -7.13
C CYS A 168 -5.53 23.39 -7.28
N LYS A 169 -6.75 23.06 -7.73
CA LYS A 169 -7.84 24.02 -7.98
C LYS A 169 -8.90 24.01 -6.88
N GLU A 170 -8.73 23.19 -5.85
CA GLU A 170 -9.71 23.04 -4.78
C GLU A 170 -9.61 24.21 -3.79
N PRO A 171 -10.63 25.09 -3.72
CA PRO A 171 -10.58 26.30 -2.90
C PRO A 171 -10.54 26.02 -1.40
N ASN A 172 -11.02 24.85 -0.97
CA ASN A 172 -11.15 24.50 0.45
C ASN A 172 -10.07 23.51 0.93
N LEU A 173 -8.95 23.39 0.21
CA LEU A 173 -7.83 22.60 0.71
C LEU A 173 -7.31 23.18 2.04
N PRO A 174 -6.82 22.33 2.96
CA PRO A 174 -6.07 22.80 4.12
C PRO A 174 -5.00 23.79 3.67
N LYS A 175 -4.89 24.94 4.37
CA LYS A 175 -4.03 26.07 3.97
C LYS A 175 -2.57 25.67 3.72
N ASP A 176 -2.13 24.59 4.35
CA ASP A 176 -0.78 24.04 4.26
C ASP A 176 -0.50 23.35 2.90
N ILE A 177 -1.53 23.20 2.05
CA ILE A 177 -1.46 22.61 0.68
C ILE A 177 -2.18 23.50 -0.34
N SER A 178 -2.19 24.82 -0.18
CA SER A 178 -2.52 25.67 -1.34
C SER A 178 -1.33 25.62 -2.32
N SER A 179 -1.41 24.73 -3.31
CA SER A 179 -0.31 24.49 -4.22
C SER A 179 -0.66 24.90 -5.65
N GLU A 180 0.21 25.72 -6.24
CA GLU A 180 0.14 26.11 -7.64
C GLU A 180 0.43 24.96 -8.62
N SER A 181 0.98 23.83 -8.14
CA SER A 181 1.33 22.69 -9.00
C SER A 181 1.04 21.33 -8.40
N GLU A 182 0.73 20.38 -9.28
CA GLU A 182 0.44 18.99 -8.98
C GLU A 182 1.62 18.31 -8.25
N TRP A 183 2.84 18.58 -8.72
CA TRP A 183 4.06 18.02 -8.12
C TRP A 183 4.27 18.45 -6.67
N LYS A 184 3.95 19.70 -6.33
CA LYS A 184 4.04 20.19 -4.95
C LYS A 184 3.02 19.46 -4.04
N ILE A 185 1.84 19.09 -4.55
CA ILE A 185 0.85 18.27 -3.83
C ILE A 185 1.39 16.85 -3.61
N ARG A 186 1.95 16.23 -4.64
CA ARG A 186 2.60 14.91 -4.53
C ARG A 186 3.68 14.90 -3.47
N ARG A 187 4.62 15.84 -3.54
CA ARG A 187 5.71 15.97 -2.55
C ARG A 187 5.19 16.14 -1.12
N HIS A 188 4.05 16.79 -0.92
CA HIS A 188 3.46 16.89 0.42
C HIS A 188 3.11 15.50 0.98
N PHE A 189 2.44 14.66 0.19
CA PHE A 189 2.09 13.29 0.61
C PHE A 189 3.33 12.41 0.79
N VAL A 190 4.29 12.48 -0.14
CA VAL A 190 5.57 11.79 -0.03
C VAL A 190 6.30 12.20 1.26
N TYR A 191 6.34 13.49 1.58
CA TYR A 191 6.98 13.99 2.78
C TYR A 191 6.33 13.45 4.06
N MET A 192 5.00 13.45 4.15
CA MET A 192 4.29 12.87 5.31
C MET A 192 4.63 11.39 5.50
N LEU A 193 4.60 10.61 4.41
CA LEU A 193 4.92 9.19 4.49
C LEU A 193 6.41 8.94 4.81
N HIS A 194 7.32 9.70 4.21
CA HIS A 194 8.75 9.61 4.46
C HIS A 194 9.07 9.89 5.92
N GLN A 195 8.50 10.95 6.51
CA GLN A 195 8.64 11.23 7.94
C GLN A 195 8.11 10.08 8.80
N PHE A 196 6.98 9.48 8.44
CA PHE A 196 6.45 8.31 9.14
C PHE A 196 7.41 7.11 9.07
N ILE A 197 7.94 6.81 7.88
CA ILE A 197 8.86 5.69 7.66
C ILE A 197 10.16 5.89 8.45
N GLU A 198 10.81 7.05 8.33
CA GLU A 198 12.10 7.32 8.99
C GLU A 198 11.99 7.37 10.51
N GLN A 199 10.92 7.94 11.05
CA GLN A 199 10.80 8.13 12.50
C GLN A 199 10.28 6.88 13.20
N TYR A 200 9.31 6.17 12.60
CA TYR A 200 8.53 5.13 13.27
C TYR A 200 8.76 3.73 12.71
N VAL A 201 8.78 3.55 11.38
CA VAL A 201 8.89 2.21 10.77
C VAL A 201 10.33 1.71 10.80
N LYS A 202 11.30 2.52 10.35
CA LYS A 202 12.74 2.22 10.34
C LYS A 202 13.10 0.86 9.74
N PRO A 203 12.68 0.56 8.49
CA PRO A 203 12.99 -0.71 7.85
C PRO A 203 14.50 -0.87 7.59
N LYS A 204 14.98 -2.12 7.53
CA LYS A 204 16.38 -2.39 7.12
C LYS A 204 16.58 -2.16 5.62
N CYS A 205 15.55 -2.41 4.82
CA CYS A 205 15.55 -2.24 3.37
C CYS A 205 14.19 -1.72 2.90
N ILE A 206 14.20 -0.81 1.93
CA ILE A 206 13.00 -0.34 1.23
C ILE A 206 13.04 -0.84 -0.20
N VAL A 207 11.99 -1.54 -0.63
CA VAL A 207 11.83 -2.04 -1.99
C VAL A 207 10.72 -1.24 -2.66
N CYS A 208 11.10 -0.31 -3.53
CA CYS A 208 10.16 0.48 -4.32
C CYS A 208 9.58 -0.34 -5.48
N LEU A 209 8.26 -0.56 -5.45
CA LEU A 209 7.55 -1.39 -6.41
C LEU A 209 7.17 -0.56 -7.65
N GLY A 210 8.15 -0.38 -8.54
CA GLY A 210 7.97 0.26 -9.84
C GLY A 210 8.79 1.54 -10.02
N LYS A 211 9.04 1.92 -11.29
CA LYS A 211 9.87 3.07 -11.65
C LYS A 211 9.37 4.39 -11.07
N GLN A 212 8.05 4.57 -11.01
CA GLN A 212 7.50 5.82 -10.50
C GLN A 212 7.65 5.94 -8.98
N THR A 213 7.48 4.85 -8.23
CA THR A 213 7.77 4.84 -6.79
C THR A 213 9.24 5.20 -6.53
N ILE A 214 10.17 4.66 -7.32
CA ILE A 214 11.61 5.01 -7.24
C ILE A 214 11.86 6.48 -7.57
N SER A 215 11.14 7.05 -8.55
CA SER A 215 11.33 8.45 -8.94
C SER A 215 10.77 9.44 -7.92
N ASP A 216 9.75 9.07 -7.18
CA ASP A 216 9.04 9.96 -6.27
C ASP A 216 9.56 9.94 -4.84
N TYR A 217 9.96 8.76 -4.35
CA TYR A 217 10.47 8.53 -3.00
C TYR A 217 11.97 8.79 -2.93
#